data_AF-A0A7W9AW22-F1
#
_entry.id   AF-A0A7W9AW22-F1
#
_cell.length_a   1.000
_cell.length_b   1.000
_cell.length_c   1.000
_cell.angle_alpha   90.00
_cell.angle_beta   90.00
_cell.angle_gamma   90.00
#
_symmetry.space_group_name_H-M   'P 1'
#
loop_
_entity.id
_entity.type
_entity.pdbx_description
1 polymer ?
#
loop_
_entity_poly.entity_id
_entity_poly.type
_entity_poly.pdbx_seq_one_letter_code
_entity_poly.pdbx_strand_id
1 'polypeptide(L)'
;MSKIHALYALACACSGETKDQPDKVNDEIWMAVWHLKQAVLKLRAQSRADLEIKIALWTDLIGDPACILDVHQEHWRTMMADFSLFMHAAEHPERYPELKEAS
;
A
#
# COMPACT_ATOMS: atom_id res chain seq x y z
N MET A 1 9.69 4.09 -11.42
CA MET A 1 8.76 4.35 -10.30
C MET A 1 7.55 3.46 -10.48
N SER A 2 7.25 2.58 -9.51
CA SER A 2 6.12 1.64 -9.64
C SER A 2 4.78 2.36 -9.50
N LYS A 3 3.69 1.69 -9.91
CA LYS A 3 2.32 2.20 -9.71
C LYS A 3 1.98 2.37 -8.21
N ILE A 4 2.52 1.51 -7.34
CA ILE A 4 2.37 1.61 -5.89
C ILE A 4 3.00 2.90 -5.37
N HIS A 5 4.23 3.21 -5.80
CA HIS A 5 4.91 4.45 -5.40
C HIS A 5 4.15 5.69 -5.85
N ALA A 6 3.65 5.71 -7.10
CA ALA A 6 2.91 6.86 -7.62
C ALA A 6 1.60 7.11 -6.85
N LEU A 7 0.84 6.06 -6.56
CA LEU A 7 -0.40 6.17 -5.79
C LEU A 7 -0.15 6.55 -4.33
N TYR A 8 0.89 6.00 -3.72
CA TYR A 8 1.26 6.34 -2.35
C TYR A 8 1.72 7.80 -2.23
N ALA A 9 2.55 8.26 -3.15
CA ALA A 9 2.98 9.67 -3.20
C ALA A 9 1.79 10.62 -3.37
N LEU A 10 0.82 10.27 -4.22
CA LEU A 10 -0.42 11.04 -4.38
C LEU A 10 -1.24 11.07 -3.09
N ALA A 11 -1.38 9.94 -2.40
CA ALA A 11 -2.07 9.88 -1.11
C ALA A 11 -1.40 10.79 -0.06
N CYS A 12 -0.06 10.76 0.03
CA CYS A 12 0.70 11.64 0.92
C CYS A 12 0.51 13.12 0.58
N ALA A 13 0.53 13.48 -0.71
CA ALA A 13 0.31 14.85 -1.16
C ALA A 13 -1.09 15.33 -0.76
N CYS A 14 -2.13 14.53 -0.99
CA CYS A 14 -3.50 14.86 -0.59
C CYS A 14 -3.65 15.06 0.93
N SER A 15 -2.99 14.24 1.75
CA SER A 15 -3.03 14.41 3.22
C SER A 15 -2.40 15.74 3.69
N GLY A 16 -1.41 16.27 2.96
CA GLY A 16 -0.73 17.53 3.30
C GLY A 16 -1.58 18.79 3.07
N GLU A 17 -2.62 18.70 2.25
CA GLU A 17 -3.48 19.83 1.85
C GLU A 17 -4.65 20.10 2.83
N THR A 18 -4.77 19.32 3.91
CA THR A 18 -5.91 19.39 4.85
C THR A 18 -5.89 20.60 5.78
N LYS A 19 -4.76 21.32 5.86
CA LYS A 19 -4.63 22.49 6.71
C LYS A 19 -5.38 23.67 6.09
N ASP A 20 -6.20 24.35 6.90
CA ASP A 20 -6.95 25.56 6.52
C ASP A 20 -8.10 25.33 5.50
N GLN A 21 -8.50 24.07 5.26
CA GLN A 21 -9.63 23.73 4.38
C GLN A 21 -10.97 23.65 5.15
N PRO A 22 -12.11 23.96 4.50
CA PRO A 22 -13.43 23.72 5.07
C PRO A 22 -13.70 22.24 5.37
N ASP A 23 -14.50 21.93 6.40
CA ASP A 23 -14.79 20.55 6.85
C ASP A 23 -15.24 19.62 5.72
N LYS A 24 -16.15 20.07 4.84
CA LYS A 24 -16.60 19.26 3.70
C LYS A 24 -15.49 18.92 2.72
N VAL A 25 -14.54 19.84 2.52
CA VAL A 25 -13.39 19.62 1.64
C VAL A 25 -12.42 18.65 2.32
N ASN A 26 -12.24 18.77 3.64
CA ASN A 26 -11.48 17.79 4.40
C ASN A 26 -12.08 16.40 4.25
N ASP A 27 -13.39 16.23 4.43
CA ASP A 27 -14.05 14.92 4.28
C ASP A 27 -13.80 14.30 2.90
N GLU A 28 -13.90 15.10 1.82
CA GLU A 28 -13.60 14.65 0.45
C GLU A 28 -12.13 14.26 0.28
N ILE A 29 -11.19 15.03 0.84
CA ILE A 29 -9.76 14.71 0.83
C ILE A 29 -9.50 13.41 1.59
N TRP A 30 -10.08 13.22 2.77
CA TRP A 30 -9.96 12.00 3.57
C TRP A 30 -10.46 10.78 2.81
N MET A 31 -11.62 10.89 2.15
CA MET A 31 -12.16 9.81 1.30
C MET A 31 -11.26 9.51 0.11
N ALA A 32 -10.72 10.53 -0.57
CA ALA A 32 -9.80 10.34 -1.69
C ALA A 32 -8.50 9.63 -1.23
N VAL A 33 -7.92 10.07 -0.12
CA VAL A 33 -6.73 9.44 0.50
C VAL A 33 -7.03 7.98 0.86
N TRP A 34 -8.19 7.70 1.46
CA TRP A 34 -8.61 6.35 1.77
C TRP A 34 -8.67 5.47 0.52
N HIS A 35 -9.34 5.92 -0.54
CA HIS A 35 -9.43 5.18 -1.80
C HIS A 35 -8.06 4.92 -2.44
N LEU A 36 -7.14 5.88 -2.39
CA LEU A 36 -5.77 5.70 -2.89
C LEU A 36 -5.01 4.64 -2.09
N LYS A 37 -5.07 4.68 -0.75
CA LYS A 37 -4.44 3.68 0.12
C LYS A 37 -5.01 2.28 -0.12
N GLN A 38 -6.33 2.17 -0.30
CA GLN A 38 -7.00 0.92 -0.67
C GLN A 38 -6.53 0.38 -2.02
N ALA A 39 -6.35 1.26 -3.01
CA ALA A 39 -5.83 0.87 -4.32
C ALA A 39 -4.39 0.35 -4.24
N VAL A 40 -3.53 0.96 -3.41
CA VAL A 40 -2.16 0.47 -3.16
C VAL A 40 -2.19 -0.95 -2.60
N LEU A 41 -3.01 -1.23 -1.59
CA LEU A 41 -3.06 -2.55 -0.94
C LEU A 41 -3.53 -3.67 -1.88
N LYS A 42 -4.34 -3.35 -2.89
CA LYS A 42 -4.82 -4.29 -3.91
C LYS A 42 -3.80 -4.61 -5.01
N LEU A 43 -2.79 -3.78 -5.22
CA LEU A 43 -1.78 -4.01 -6.25
C LEU A 43 -0.74 -5.02 -5.78
N ARG A 44 -0.27 -5.87 -6.69
CA ARG A 44 0.87 -6.77 -6.46
C ARG A 44 2.16 -5.94 -6.31
N ALA A 45 2.93 -6.20 -5.26
CA ALA A 45 4.26 -5.62 -5.11
C ALA A 45 5.23 -6.15 -6.17
N GLN A 46 6.00 -5.26 -6.80
CA GLN A 46 7.00 -5.61 -7.81
C GLN A 46 8.42 -5.49 -7.29
N SER A 47 8.59 -4.85 -6.12
CA SER A 47 9.87 -4.62 -5.47
C SER A 47 9.72 -4.72 -3.95
N ARG A 48 10.86 -4.81 -3.25
CA ARG A 48 10.89 -4.70 -1.78
C ARG A 48 10.33 -3.36 -1.30
N ALA A 49 10.63 -2.27 -1.99
CA ALA A 49 10.13 -0.95 -1.65
C ALA A 49 8.58 -0.86 -1.76
N ASP A 50 7.99 -1.53 -2.75
CA ASP A 50 6.52 -1.64 -2.84
C ASP A 50 5.93 -2.39 -1.63
N LEU A 51 6.60 -3.47 -1.21
CA LEU A 51 6.17 -4.26 -0.07
C LEU A 51 6.26 -3.46 1.24
N GLU A 52 7.33 -2.68 1.42
CA GLU A 52 7.51 -1.80 2.58
C GLU A 52 6.39 -0.75 2.68
N ILE A 53 6.01 -0.13 1.55
CA ILE A 53 4.85 0.79 1.48
C ILE A 53 3.56 0.06 1.90
N LYS A 54 3.32 -1.14 1.36
CA LYS A 54 2.11 -1.91 1.68
C LYS A 54 2.04 -2.30 3.16
N ILE A 55 3.16 -2.71 3.76
CA ILE A 55 3.25 -3.03 5.19
C ILE A 55 2.93 -1.81 6.04
N ALA A 56 3.51 -0.64 5.73
CA ALA A 56 3.24 0.60 6.46
C ALA A 56 1.75 0.96 6.41
N LEU A 57 1.14 0.92 5.22
CA LEU A 57 -0.30 1.18 5.04
C LEU A 57 -1.17 0.18 5.79
N TRP A 58 -0.78 -1.09 5.82
CA TRP A 58 -1.49 -2.10 6.59
C TRP A 58 -1.41 -1.83 8.09
N THR A 59 -0.23 -1.47 8.61
CA THR A 59 -0.03 -1.12 10.02
C THR A 59 -0.89 0.07 10.45
N ASP A 60 -0.94 1.13 9.63
CA ASP A 60 -1.83 2.27 9.88
C ASP A 60 -3.29 1.82 9.95
N LEU A 61 -3.69 0.98 8.99
CA LEU A 61 -5.07 0.56 8.80
C LEU A 61 -5.56 -0.35 9.95
N ILE A 62 -4.74 -1.28 10.45
CA ILE A 62 -5.12 -2.12 11.61
C ILE A 62 -5.12 -1.35 12.93
N GLY A 63 -4.43 -0.20 12.99
CA GLY A 63 -4.46 0.70 14.14
C GLY A 63 -5.72 1.56 14.21
N ASP A 64 -6.51 1.63 13.13
CA ASP A 64 -7.73 2.44 13.04
C ASP A 64 -8.90 1.78 13.81
N PRO A 65 -9.49 2.45 14.82
CA PRO A 65 -10.67 1.94 15.53
C PRO A 65 -11.90 1.72 14.63
N ALA A 66 -11.97 2.37 13.46
CA ALA A 66 -13.05 2.22 12.48
C ALA A 66 -12.80 1.10 11.45
N CYS A 67 -11.79 0.26 11.68
CA CYS A 67 -11.38 -0.85 10.82
C CYS A 67 -12.54 -1.83 10.48
N ILE A 68 -12.86 -1.96 9.18
CA ILE A 68 -13.85 -2.91 8.63
C ILE A 68 -13.20 -4.25 8.29
N LEU A 69 -13.27 -5.21 9.22
CA LEU A 69 -12.55 -6.50 9.19
C LEU A 69 -12.51 -7.26 7.84
N ASP A 70 -13.59 -7.27 7.04
CA ASP A 70 -13.63 -8.07 5.80
C ASP A 70 -12.70 -7.54 4.70
N VAL A 71 -12.67 -6.22 4.51
CA VAL A 71 -11.76 -5.55 3.55
C VAL A 71 -10.31 -5.78 3.95
N HIS A 72 -10.06 -5.93 5.25
CA HIS A 72 -8.73 -6.14 5.80
C HIS A 72 -8.21 -7.55 5.48
N GLN A 73 -9.06 -8.56 5.59
CA GLN A 73 -8.66 -9.94 5.24
C GLN A 73 -8.26 -10.10 3.78
N GLU A 74 -8.87 -9.35 2.85
CA GLU A 74 -8.46 -9.35 1.45
C GLU A 74 -7.07 -8.72 1.27
N HIS A 75 -6.84 -7.53 1.82
CA HIS A 75 -5.55 -6.85 1.75
C HIS A 75 -4.42 -7.67 2.39
N TRP A 76 -4.70 -8.28 3.54
CA TRP A 76 -3.78 -9.18 4.22
C TRP A 76 -3.37 -10.35 3.33
N ARG A 77 -4.34 -11.02 2.68
CA ARG A 77 -4.06 -12.13 1.78
C ARG A 77 -3.16 -11.72 0.62
N THR A 78 -3.44 -10.58 -0.01
CA THR A 78 -2.58 -10.07 -1.11
C THR A 78 -1.19 -9.74 -0.62
N MET A 79 -1.06 -9.06 0.53
CA MET A 79 0.25 -8.71 1.09
C MET A 79 1.07 -9.94 1.51
N MET A 80 0.43 -10.96 2.09
CA MET A 80 1.09 -12.23 2.45
C MET A 80 1.52 -13.03 1.23
N ALA A 81 0.76 -12.99 0.13
CA ALA A 81 1.17 -13.60 -1.13
C ALA A 81 2.42 -12.90 -1.69
N ASP A 82 2.46 -11.57 -1.66
CA ASP A 82 3.64 -10.79 -2.07
C ASP A 82 4.86 -11.12 -1.19
N PHE A 83 4.69 -11.09 0.14
CA PHE A 83 5.76 -11.45 1.08
C PHE A 83 6.31 -12.86 0.83
N SER A 84 5.42 -13.85 0.66
CA SER A 84 5.81 -15.24 0.41
C SER A 84 6.60 -15.39 -0.90
N LEU A 85 6.21 -14.65 -1.93
CA LEU A 85 6.94 -14.61 -3.20
C LEU A 85 8.35 -14.05 -3.00
N PHE A 86 8.51 -12.93 -2.29
CA PHE A 86 9.83 -12.34 -2.06
C PHE A 86 10.73 -13.22 -1.19
N MET A 87 10.18 -13.88 -0.18
CA MET A 87 10.92 -14.86 0.63
C MET A 87 11.41 -16.02 -0.23
N HIS A 88 10.52 -16.62 -1.02
CA HIS A 88 10.90 -17.72 -1.91
C HIS A 88 11.88 -17.28 -3.00
N ALA A 89 11.78 -16.04 -3.50
CA ALA A 89 12.74 -15.50 -4.45
C ALA A 89 14.13 -15.24 -3.83
N ALA A 90 14.18 -14.88 -2.55
CA ALA A 90 15.43 -14.75 -1.82
C ALA A 90 16.10 -16.13 -1.59
N GLU A 91 15.31 -17.18 -1.37
CA GLU A 91 15.78 -18.57 -1.22
C GLU A 91 16.20 -19.19 -2.57
N HIS A 92 15.52 -18.83 -3.65
CA HIS A 92 15.71 -19.38 -5.00
C HIS A 92 15.92 -18.29 -6.07
N PRO A 93 17.00 -17.51 -5.97
CA PRO A 93 17.21 -16.33 -6.82
C PRO A 93 17.39 -16.66 -8.32
N GLU A 94 17.71 -17.91 -8.66
CA GLU A 94 17.77 -18.42 -10.04
C GLU A 94 16.40 -18.61 -10.69
N ARG A 95 15.33 -18.75 -9.89
CA ARG A 95 13.96 -18.94 -10.38
C ARG A 95 13.23 -17.63 -10.68
N TYR A 96 13.76 -16.50 -10.20
CA TYR A 96 13.15 -15.17 -10.33
C TYR A 96 14.18 -14.12 -10.78
N PRO A 97 14.79 -14.29 -11.98
CA PRO A 97 15.78 -13.35 -12.49
C PRO A 97 15.24 -11.90 -12.57
N GLU A 98 13.95 -11.72 -12.83
CA GLU A 98 13.28 -10.43 -12.92
C GLU A 98 13.19 -9.67 -11.58
N LEU A 99 13.24 -10.37 -10.44
CA LEU A 99 13.19 -9.75 -9.11
C LEU A 99 14.57 -9.30 -8.62
N LYS A 100 15.67 -9.77 -9.23
CA LYS A 100 17.03 -9.28 -8.94
C LYS A 100 17.24 -7.84 -9.41
N GLU A 101 16.65 -7.47 -10.53
CA GLU A 101 16.85 -6.15 -11.15
C GLU A 101 16.04 -5.04 -10.45
N ALA A 102 15.07 -5.42 -9.61
CA ALA A 102 14.18 -4.51 -8.88
C ALA A 102 14.66 -4.20 -7.44
N SER A 103 15.87 -4.63 -7.06
CA SER A 103 16.48 -4.46 -5.73
C SER A 103 17.24 -3.14 -5.58
#